data_AF-A0A7Z0BEP2-F1
#
_entry.id   AF-A0A7Z0BEP2-F1
#
_cell.length_a   1.000
_cell.length_b   1.000
_cell.length_c   1.000
_cell.angle_alpha   90.00
_cell.angle_beta   90.00
_cell.angle_gamma   90.00
#
_symmetry.space_group_name_H-M   'P 1'
#
loop_
_entity.id
_entity.type
_entity.pdbx_description
1 polymer ?
#
loop_
_entity_poly.entity_id
_entity_poly.type
_entity_poly.pdbx_seq_one_letter_code
_entity_poly.pdbx_strand_id
1 'polypeptide(L)'
;MPEDTPRNHPKPTGGSPPVRPSLPRPTGPRHPPYRGPGRAPNAVPEARWRSRCGPPVAHTADGPLWTCDACGQDWPCPALRAIPTDAARRATLIPEFSRITRRAIRDLRGQQGGPDPVAIVRRFLWFLPLTDEEARAVALRLR
;
A
#
# COMPACT_ATOMS: atom_id res chain seq x y z
N MET A 1 -18.81 -12.33 60.52
CA MET A 1 -18.56 -12.43 61.97
C MET A 1 -18.37 -13.92 62.24
N PRO A 2 -17.24 -14.44 62.75
CA PRO A 2 -16.21 -13.82 63.62
C PRO A 2 -14.75 -13.98 63.05
N GLU A 3 -13.83 -13.00 63.21
CA GLU A 3 -12.78 -12.84 64.26
C GLU A 3 -11.51 -13.69 64.00
N ASP A 4 -10.26 -13.30 64.24
CA ASP A 4 -9.55 -12.10 64.70
C ASP A 4 -8.04 -12.46 64.60
N THR A 5 -7.23 -11.83 63.73
CA THR A 5 -6.10 -10.91 64.11
C THR A 5 -4.79 -11.66 64.51
N PRO A 6 -3.64 -11.01 64.78
CA PRO A 6 -2.56 -10.64 63.84
C PRO A 6 -1.16 -11.14 64.25
N ARG A 7 -0.11 -10.82 63.45
CA ARG A 7 1.29 -10.55 63.87
C ARG A 7 2.17 -10.46 62.62
N ASN A 8 3.20 -9.64 62.50
CA ASN A 8 3.62 -8.41 63.16
C ASN A 8 4.73 -7.86 62.24
N HIS A 9 4.72 -6.57 61.95
CA HIS A 9 5.84 -5.89 61.32
C HIS A 9 7.04 -5.81 62.29
N PRO A 10 8.27 -5.74 61.76
CA PRO A 10 9.22 -4.78 62.25
C PRO A 10 9.44 -3.66 61.24
N LYS A 11 9.36 -2.46 61.79
CA LYS A 11 9.60 -1.13 61.24
C LYS A 11 11.11 -0.88 61.10
N PRO A 12 11.59 -0.29 59.99
CA PRO A 12 12.79 0.54 60.04
C PRO A 12 12.39 2.01 60.11
N THR A 13 12.72 2.58 61.27
CA THR A 13 12.86 4.00 61.60
C THR A 13 13.64 4.79 60.54
N GLY A 14 13.06 5.91 60.13
CA GLY A 14 13.68 7.24 60.12
C GLY A 14 15.12 7.38 59.61
N GLY A 15 15.26 7.98 58.43
CA GLY A 15 16.48 8.64 57.98
C GLY A 15 16.14 9.66 56.89
N SER A 16 16.41 10.94 57.16
CA SER A 16 16.15 12.08 56.28
C SER A 16 16.75 11.90 54.87
N PRO A 17 16.13 12.43 53.80
CA PRO A 17 16.75 12.43 52.48
C PRO A 17 18.00 13.33 52.48
N PRO A 18 19.09 12.95 51.81
CA PRO A 18 20.25 13.82 51.67
C PRO A 18 19.90 15.07 50.86
N VAL A 19 20.31 16.20 51.41
CA VAL A 19 20.27 17.55 50.80
C VAL A 19 20.87 17.52 49.40
N ARG A 20 20.09 17.94 48.40
CA ARG A 20 20.58 18.22 47.05
C ARG A 20 21.56 19.41 47.11
N PRO A 21 22.75 19.32 46.52
CA PRO A 21 23.58 20.49 46.29
C PRO A 21 22.86 21.44 45.31
N SER A 22 22.54 22.64 45.77
CA SER A 22 22.04 23.74 44.94
C SER A 22 23.17 24.19 44.00
N LEU A 23 23.07 23.84 42.72
CA LEU A 23 23.94 24.41 41.69
C LEU A 23 23.60 25.88 41.48
N PRO A 24 24.60 26.79 41.41
CA PRO A 24 24.36 28.20 41.17
C PRO A 24 23.80 28.42 39.75
N ARG A 25 22.77 29.29 39.67
CA ARG A 25 22.20 29.80 38.42
C ARG A 25 23.28 30.47 37.56
N PRO A 26 23.45 30.10 36.29
CA PRO A 26 24.22 30.91 35.35
C PRO A 26 23.38 32.11 34.92
N THR A 27 23.75 33.29 35.43
CA THR A 27 23.32 34.59 34.90
C THR A 27 24.19 34.90 33.70
N GLY A 28 23.68 34.76 32.48
CA GLY A 28 24.45 35.05 31.27
C GLY A 28 23.56 35.26 30.02
N PRO A 29 23.92 36.18 29.10
CA PRO A 29 23.07 36.58 27.98
C PRO A 29 22.86 35.45 26.96
N ARG A 30 21.66 35.41 26.35
CA ARG A 30 21.30 34.52 25.25
C ARG A 30 22.06 34.89 23.97
N HIS A 31 23.20 34.24 23.72
CA HIS A 31 23.80 34.19 22.40
C HIS A 31 23.24 32.98 21.62
N PRO A 32 22.73 33.17 20.39
CA PRO A 32 22.37 32.05 19.53
C PRO A 32 23.63 31.40 18.93
N PRO A 33 23.79 30.07 18.95
CA PRO A 33 24.88 29.45 18.21
C PRO A 33 24.54 29.43 16.72
N TYR A 34 25.32 30.19 15.96
CA TYR A 34 25.82 29.95 14.61
C TYR A 34 24.89 29.29 13.56
N ARG A 35 24.61 30.06 12.50
CA ARG A 35 23.87 29.67 11.29
C ARG A 35 24.80 28.89 10.34
N GLY A 36 24.74 27.56 10.37
CA GLY A 36 25.41 26.70 9.39
C GLY A 36 24.76 26.79 7.99
N PRO A 37 25.50 26.54 6.89
CA PRO A 37 24.95 26.55 5.54
C PRO A 37 24.36 25.17 5.19
N GLY A 38 23.22 25.16 4.49
CA GLY A 38 22.70 23.95 3.85
C GLY A 38 21.30 23.56 4.30
N ARG A 39 20.30 24.17 3.68
CA ARG A 39 18.93 23.68 3.65
C ARG A 39 18.93 22.30 2.95
N ALA A 40 18.97 21.21 3.70
CA ALA A 40 18.47 19.94 3.20
C ALA A 40 16.96 20.11 2.97
N PRO A 41 16.39 19.79 1.79
CA PRO A 41 14.95 19.60 1.72
C PRO A 41 14.62 18.46 2.67
N ASN A 42 13.49 18.57 3.37
CA ASN A 42 12.88 17.46 4.12
C ASN A 42 12.67 16.28 3.16
N ALA A 43 13.70 15.45 2.98
CA ALA A 43 13.59 14.13 2.41
C ALA A 43 12.87 13.31 3.47
N VAL A 44 11.55 13.27 3.36
CA VAL A 44 10.71 12.36 4.13
C VAL A 44 11.32 10.96 3.95
N PRO A 45 11.67 10.24 5.02
CA PRO A 45 12.21 8.89 4.88
C PRO A 45 11.22 8.01 4.12
N GLU A 46 11.65 7.40 3.01
CA GLU A 46 10.86 6.44 2.21
C GLU A 46 10.22 5.33 3.06
N ALA A 47 10.78 5.04 4.24
CA ALA A 47 10.26 4.06 5.18
C ALA A 47 8.79 4.32 5.58
N ARG A 48 8.30 5.58 5.55
CA ARG A 48 6.93 5.91 5.97
C ARG A 48 5.85 5.51 4.97
N TRP A 49 6.17 5.28 3.68
CA TRP A 49 5.16 4.81 2.71
C TRP A 49 5.04 3.29 2.68
N ARG A 50 6.08 2.54 3.06
CA ARG A 50 6.06 1.05 3.06
C ARG A 50 5.15 0.43 4.12
N SER A 51 4.77 1.19 5.15
CA SER A 51 4.00 0.67 6.30
C SER A 51 2.48 0.89 6.21
N ARG A 52 1.98 1.42 5.09
CA ARG A 52 0.53 1.56 4.82
C ARG A 52 -0.05 0.41 4.00
N CYS A 53 0.72 -0.64 3.77
CA CYS A 53 0.21 -1.86 3.17
C CYS A 53 -0.45 -2.68 4.28
N GLY A 54 -1.78 -2.58 4.37
CA GLY A 54 -2.57 -3.68 4.89
C GLY A 54 -2.27 -4.98 4.10
N PRO A 55 -2.82 -6.13 4.51
CA PRO A 55 -2.67 -7.37 3.72
C PRO A 55 -2.97 -7.07 2.24
N PRO A 56 -2.22 -7.65 1.29
CA PRO A 56 -2.37 -7.34 -0.12
C PRO A 56 -3.82 -7.58 -0.52
N VAL A 57 -4.58 -6.51 -0.69
CA VAL A 57 -5.97 -6.60 -1.13
C VAL A 57 -5.92 -7.15 -2.55
N ALA A 58 -6.59 -8.26 -2.80
CA ALA A 58 -6.67 -8.81 -4.14
C ALA A 58 -7.35 -7.77 -5.04
N HIS A 59 -6.64 -7.30 -6.07
CA HIS A 59 -7.18 -6.37 -7.05
C HIS A 59 -8.05 -7.13 -8.06
N THR A 60 -9.22 -7.55 -7.61
CA THR A 60 -10.26 -8.18 -8.44
C THR A 60 -11.15 -7.14 -9.10
N ALA A 61 -11.92 -7.58 -10.09
CA ALA A 61 -13.03 -6.86 -10.68
C ALA A 61 -14.01 -7.85 -11.28
N ASP A 62 -15.28 -7.48 -11.29
CA ASP A 62 -16.32 -8.17 -12.03
C ASP A 62 -17.00 -7.23 -13.05
N GLY A 63 -17.59 -7.83 -14.08
CA GLY A 63 -18.40 -7.12 -15.07
C GLY A 63 -19.73 -6.63 -14.49
N PRO A 64 -20.42 -5.68 -15.16
CA PRO A 64 -20.15 -5.24 -16.53
C PRO A 64 -19.25 -4.00 -16.63
N LEU A 65 -18.99 -3.30 -15.52
CA LEU A 65 -18.20 -2.07 -15.50
C LEU A 65 -16.69 -2.33 -15.47
N TRP A 66 -16.25 -3.51 -15.02
CA TRP A 66 -14.83 -3.88 -14.95
C TRP A 66 -13.99 -2.84 -14.19
N THR A 67 -14.53 -2.41 -13.04
CA THR A 67 -13.88 -1.53 -12.08
C THR A 67 -13.26 -2.36 -10.98
N CYS A 68 -12.03 -2.03 -10.58
CA CYS A 68 -11.33 -2.75 -9.53
C CYS A 68 -11.98 -2.53 -8.16
N ASP A 69 -12.31 -3.62 -7.47
CA ASP A 69 -12.98 -3.58 -6.17
C ASP A 69 -12.12 -2.92 -5.07
N ALA A 70 -10.79 -2.98 -5.22
CA ALA A 70 -9.84 -2.45 -4.26
C ALA A 70 -9.53 -0.95 -4.46
N CYS A 71 -9.54 -0.47 -5.71
CA CYS A 71 -9.08 0.89 -6.05
C CYS A 71 -10.15 1.79 -6.68
N GLY A 72 -11.27 1.23 -7.11
CA GLY A 72 -12.28 1.95 -7.88
C GLY A 72 -11.80 2.41 -9.27
N GLN A 73 -10.65 1.94 -9.74
CA GLN A 73 -10.07 2.28 -11.04
C GLN A 73 -10.43 1.24 -12.10
N ASP A 74 -10.32 1.62 -13.37
CA ASP A 74 -10.44 0.71 -14.50
C ASP A 74 -9.55 -0.53 -14.34
N TRP A 75 -10.15 -1.72 -14.38
CA TRP A 75 -9.44 -2.99 -14.27
C TRP A 75 -8.93 -3.47 -15.64
N PRO A 76 -7.68 -3.95 -15.80
CA PRO A 76 -6.63 -4.11 -14.78
C PRO A 76 -6.12 -2.77 -14.25
N CYS A 77 -6.19 -2.58 -12.93
CA CYS A 77 -5.81 -1.31 -12.31
C CYS A 77 -4.29 -1.10 -12.30
N PRO A 78 -3.79 0.14 -12.14
CA PRO A 78 -2.36 0.43 -12.12
C PRO A 78 -1.57 -0.38 -11.09
N ALA A 79 -2.16 -0.66 -9.92
CA ALA A 79 -1.53 -1.46 -8.88
C ALA A 79 -1.30 -2.92 -9.34
N LEU A 80 -2.30 -3.53 -10.01
CA LEU A 80 -2.18 -4.87 -10.59
C LEU A 80 -1.15 -4.89 -11.74
N ARG A 81 -1.15 -3.85 -12.57
CA ARG A 81 -0.22 -3.70 -13.71
C ARG A 81 1.22 -3.41 -13.30
N ALA A 82 1.44 -2.89 -12.10
CA ALA A 82 2.78 -2.64 -11.56
C ALA A 82 3.48 -3.91 -11.09
N ILE A 83 2.78 -5.05 -10.98
CA ILE A 83 3.37 -6.30 -10.52
C ILE A 83 4.32 -6.83 -11.61
N PRO A 84 5.61 -7.05 -11.31
CA PRO A 84 6.55 -7.60 -12.28
C PRO A 84 6.07 -8.95 -12.81
N THR A 85 6.01 -9.07 -14.14
CA THR A 85 5.53 -10.28 -14.81
C THR A 85 6.61 -10.81 -15.74
N ASP A 86 7.43 -11.74 -15.24
CA ASP A 86 8.43 -12.45 -16.02
C ASP A 86 7.78 -13.46 -16.99
N ALA A 87 8.59 -14.12 -17.83
CA ALA A 87 8.10 -15.08 -18.82
C ALA A 87 7.33 -16.27 -18.20
N ALA A 88 7.80 -16.82 -17.07
CA ALA A 88 7.15 -17.94 -16.40
C ALA A 88 5.80 -17.50 -15.81
N ARG A 89 5.77 -16.34 -15.16
CA ARG A 89 4.53 -15.75 -14.64
C ARG A 89 3.54 -15.44 -15.76
N ARG A 90 3.99 -14.86 -16.88
CA ARG A 90 3.12 -14.61 -18.05
C ARG A 90 2.45 -15.90 -18.53
N ALA A 91 3.20 -17.00 -18.65
CA ALA A 91 2.66 -18.29 -19.06
C ALA A 91 1.53 -18.78 -18.13
N THR A 92 1.65 -18.55 -16.82
CA THR A 92 0.59 -18.90 -15.85
C THR A 92 -0.63 -17.98 -15.91
N LEU A 93 -0.47 -16.71 -16.30
CA LEU A 93 -1.56 -15.73 -16.37
C LEU A 93 -2.39 -15.87 -17.64
N ILE A 94 -1.80 -16.33 -18.76
CA ILE A 94 -2.48 -16.41 -20.06
C ILE A 94 -3.83 -17.15 -19.99
N PRO A 95 -3.95 -18.36 -19.41
CA PRO A 95 -5.22 -19.09 -19.40
C PRO A 95 -6.32 -18.35 -18.63
N GLU A 96 -5.97 -17.80 -17.47
CA GLU A 96 -6.91 -17.07 -16.61
C GLU A 96 -7.36 -15.76 -17.28
N PHE A 97 -6.40 -14.94 -17.69
CA PHE A 97 -6.70 -13.65 -18.30
C PHE A 97 -7.37 -13.78 -19.67
N SER A 98 -7.15 -14.88 -20.40
CA SER A 98 -7.91 -15.15 -21.64
C SER A 98 -9.40 -15.35 -21.35
N ARG A 99 -9.75 -16.05 -20.28
CA ARG A 99 -11.15 -16.25 -19.86
C ARG A 99 -11.78 -14.94 -19.40
N ILE A 100 -11.05 -14.15 -18.61
CA ILE A 100 -11.51 -12.84 -18.14
C ILE A 100 -11.71 -11.88 -19.31
N THR A 101 -10.75 -11.81 -20.24
CA THR A 101 -10.81 -10.95 -21.43
C THR A 101 -12.02 -11.27 -22.30
N ARG A 102 -12.36 -12.56 -22.50
CA ARG A 102 -13.58 -12.95 -23.22
C ARG A 102 -14.84 -12.37 -22.59
N ARG A 103 -14.96 -12.46 -21.26
CA ARG A 103 -16.11 -11.90 -20.53
C ARG A 103 -16.14 -10.37 -20.68
N ALA A 104 -14.99 -9.72 -20.56
CA ALA A 104 -14.89 -8.27 -20.73
C ALA A 104 -15.25 -7.77 -22.12
N ILE A 105 -14.83 -8.49 -23.18
CA ILE A 105 -15.24 -8.18 -24.56
C ILE A 105 -16.76 -8.20 -24.68
N ARG A 106 -17.43 -9.23 -24.13
CA ARG A 106 -18.89 -9.33 -24.18
C ARG A 106 -19.58 -8.19 -23.43
N ASP A 107 -19.07 -7.84 -22.25
CA ASP A 107 -19.70 -6.87 -21.37
C ASP A 107 -19.49 -5.41 -21.86
N LEU A 108 -18.30 -5.08 -22.35
CA LEU A 108 -17.93 -3.71 -22.74
C LEU A 108 -18.29 -3.36 -24.19
N ARG A 109 -18.29 -4.34 -25.12
CA ARG A 109 -18.61 -4.10 -26.54
C ARG A 109 -20.06 -3.62 -26.75
N GLY A 110 -20.97 -3.99 -25.84
CA GLY A 110 -22.38 -3.61 -25.91
C GLY A 110 -22.69 -2.17 -25.49
N GLN A 111 -21.70 -1.43 -24.98
CA GLN A 111 -21.90 -0.06 -24.51
C GLN A 111 -21.80 0.93 -25.67
N GLN A 112 -22.74 1.88 -25.78
CA GLN A 112 -22.63 2.96 -26.77
C GLN A 112 -21.38 3.79 -26.49
N GLY A 113 -20.47 3.87 -27.47
CA GLY A 113 -19.16 4.51 -27.28
C GLY A 113 -18.16 3.68 -26.46
N GLY A 114 -18.45 2.39 -26.24
CA GLY A 114 -17.55 1.47 -25.54
C GLY A 114 -16.23 1.22 -26.29
N PRO A 115 -15.20 0.71 -25.60
CA PRO A 115 -13.90 0.45 -26.21
C PRO A 115 -13.99 -0.63 -27.31
N ASP A 116 -13.25 -0.42 -28.41
CA ASP A 116 -13.07 -1.43 -29.45
C ASP A 116 -12.50 -2.74 -28.85
N PRO A 117 -12.96 -3.94 -29.27
CA PRO A 117 -12.40 -5.21 -28.81
C PRO A 117 -10.86 -5.29 -28.79
N VAL A 118 -10.16 -4.65 -29.72
CA VAL A 118 -8.69 -4.59 -29.73
C VAL A 118 -8.16 -3.84 -28.52
N ALA A 119 -8.76 -2.70 -28.17
CA ALA A 119 -8.40 -1.92 -26.99
C ALA A 119 -8.68 -2.71 -25.70
N ILE A 120 -9.77 -3.48 -25.66
CA ILE A 120 -10.08 -4.38 -24.53
C ILE A 120 -8.99 -5.45 -24.37
N VAL A 121 -8.59 -6.11 -25.47
CA VAL A 121 -7.54 -7.12 -25.45
C VAL A 121 -6.21 -6.53 -24.95
N ARG A 122 -5.80 -5.37 -25.46
CA ARG A 122 -4.56 -4.70 -25.03
C ARG A 122 -4.62 -4.26 -23.56
N ARG A 123 -5.79 -3.84 -23.07
CA ARG A 123 -6.01 -3.47 -21.67
C ARG A 123 -5.90 -4.68 -20.75
N PHE A 124 -6.56 -5.80 -21.08
CA PHE A 124 -6.63 -6.98 -20.21
C PHE A 124 -5.36 -7.84 -20.29
N LEU A 125 -4.76 -8.00 -21.47
CA LEU A 125 -3.52 -8.74 -21.70
C LEU A 125 -2.28 -7.83 -21.66
N TRP A 126 -2.27 -6.86 -20.76
CA TRP A 126 -1.21 -5.83 -20.64
C TRP A 126 0.21 -6.39 -20.46
N PHE A 127 0.34 -7.62 -19.97
CA PHE A 127 1.61 -8.30 -19.75
C PHE A 127 2.18 -8.96 -21.02
N LEU A 128 1.41 -8.99 -22.11
CA LEU A 128 1.86 -9.48 -23.41
C LEU A 128 2.24 -8.31 -24.32
N PRO A 129 3.41 -8.35 -24.98
CA PRO A 129 3.79 -7.35 -25.97
C PRO A 129 3.04 -7.61 -27.29
N LEU A 130 1.72 -7.40 -27.30
CA LEU A 130 0.89 -7.59 -28.48
C LEU A 130 0.96 -6.36 -29.40
N THR A 131 1.23 -6.61 -30.67
CA THR A 131 0.98 -5.64 -31.75
C THR A 131 -0.53 -5.48 -31.97
N ASP A 132 -0.93 -4.43 -32.69
CA ASP A 132 -2.35 -4.21 -33.01
C ASP A 132 -2.94 -5.32 -33.89
N GLU A 133 -2.13 -5.93 -34.75
CA GLU A 133 -2.55 -7.05 -35.59
C GLU A 133 -2.78 -8.31 -34.74
N GLU A 134 -1.86 -8.63 -33.83
CA GLU A 134 -2.03 -9.75 -32.90
C GLU A 134 -3.21 -9.53 -31.95
N ALA A 135 -3.38 -8.31 -31.43
CA ALA A 135 -4.51 -7.97 -30.57
C ALA A 135 -5.85 -8.11 -31.32
N ARG A 136 -5.91 -7.74 -32.60
CA ARG A 136 -7.07 -8.02 -33.48
C ARG A 136 -7.31 -9.51 -33.66
N ALA A 137 -6.27 -10.28 -33.97
CA ALA A 137 -6.39 -11.73 -34.15
C ALA A 137 -6.92 -12.42 -32.87
N VAL A 138 -6.43 -12.00 -31.70
CA VAL A 138 -6.91 -12.47 -30.39
C VAL A 138 -8.37 -12.05 -30.17
N ALA A 139 -8.73 -10.79 -30.43
CA ALA A 139 -10.11 -10.31 -30.29
C ALA A 139 -11.09 -11.11 -31.17
N LEU A 140 -10.69 -11.43 -32.40
CA LEU A 140 -11.47 -12.26 -33.33
C LEU A 140 -11.61 -13.71 -32.88
N ARG A 141 -10.67 -14.23 -32.08
CA ARG A 141 -10.73 -15.59 -31.51
C ARG A 141 -11.53 -15.66 -30.21
N LEU A 142 -11.62 -14.56 -29.49
CA LEU A 142 -12.32 -14.47 -28.20
C LEU A 142 -13.80 -14.06 -28.32
N ARG A 143 -14.24 -13.58 -29.48
CA ARG A 143 -15.64 -13.22 -29.77
C ARG A 143 -16.60 -14.40 -29.72
#